data_AF-A0A023G7Z2-F1
#
_entry.id   AF-A0A023G7Z2-F1
#
_cell.length_a   1.000
_cell.length_b   1.000
_cell.length_c   1.000
_cell.angle_alpha   90.00
_cell.angle_beta   90.00
_cell.angle_gamma   90.00
#
_symmetry.space_group_name_H-M   'P 1'
#
loop_
_entity.id
_entity.type
_entity.pdbx_description
1 polymer ?
#
loop_
_entity_poly.entity_id
_entity_poly.type
_entity_poly.pdbx_seq_one_letter_code
_entity_poly.pdbx_strand_id
1 'polypeptide(L)'
;MCGRRSCMAACAVASLLLMLLGVAVLLGFDHLFRFILSKEVSLTEHSRAFPMWKDTSHDIKIRFFFFNVTNPNEVLIGEKPAVKEVGPYTYRAEWIKHNITFHDNGTMSYKETKRYYFDRASSVGPETNEIMTVNVPFVTTAQLLKEQNFIIRGIASLSLSGLGQRIFISRSVGQLTFGGYPDILVLLGSVIDSGRPRPGQPGFNIGDVFSHGYRTVIDMLGSLVDPDRQGTNGKFGYMINKNDTIDGEYTIFTGEDDISNVNKVYEFNKHRKMEVWPGDECNTLKGTLGHIRPPLSKTNEQTVFIPDICRSIPLENKGEETFKGLKVKRFVAGPTALDSGQLRSENDCFTAGRSLPDGGANLGPCKQGAPLVLSFPHFLYADPSYRSDIDGMNPDTNKHEFFFDSEPTLGVTVNVRGRIQISVVLERVFGLGPFSRVAEGVLPLFWQETRVEARDDTVKFLKTIVGLPEYSQWGSVGLIVISSLLLAASAFVLFRPRTTRREISKVQPVDADAKKPADANCADMLPGKVERILQNGLDRLPL
;
A
#
# COMPACT_ATOMS: atom_id res chain seq x y z
N MET A 1 -34.68 56.03 4.91
CA MET A 1 -33.28 56.26 5.31
C MET A 1 -33.07 55.65 6.68
N CYS A 2 -32.29 54.58 6.80
CA CYS A 2 -32.05 53.92 8.08
C CYS A 2 -31.19 54.83 8.98
N GLY A 3 -31.62 55.10 10.21
CA GLY A 3 -30.84 55.92 11.14
C GLY A 3 -29.48 55.28 11.44
N ARG A 4 -28.41 56.08 11.53
CA ARG A 4 -27.03 55.63 11.78
C ARG A 4 -26.91 54.65 12.96
N ARG A 5 -27.72 54.80 14.01
CA ARG A 5 -27.77 53.88 15.15
C ARG A 5 -28.42 52.52 14.82
N SER A 6 -29.50 52.50 14.05
CA SER A 6 -30.15 51.26 13.60
C SER A 6 -29.22 50.43 12.70
N CYS A 7 -28.43 51.10 11.85
CA CYS A 7 -27.44 50.44 11.02
C CYS A 7 -26.29 49.82 11.86
N MET A 8 -25.77 50.54 12.85
CA MET A 8 -24.74 50.01 13.77
C MET A 8 -25.24 48.87 14.66
N ALA A 9 -26.51 48.91 15.08
CA ALA A 9 -27.12 47.82 15.83
C ALA A 9 -27.25 46.53 14.97
N ALA A 10 -27.64 46.67 13.70
CA ALA A 10 -27.66 45.55 12.76
C ALA A 10 -26.25 44.95 12.54
N CYS A 11 -25.21 45.79 12.43
CA CYS A 11 -23.82 45.33 12.34
C CYS A 11 -23.37 44.56 13.60
N ALA A 12 -23.76 45.02 14.80
CA ALA A 12 -23.44 44.32 16.04
C ALA A 12 -24.10 42.94 16.12
N VAL A 13 -25.38 42.84 15.73
CA VAL A 13 -26.11 41.56 15.66
C VAL A 13 -25.48 40.63 14.63
N ALA A 14 -25.16 41.12 13.43
CA ALA A 14 -24.48 40.33 12.41
C ALA A 14 -23.11 39.82 12.88
N SER A 15 -22.33 40.67 13.57
CA SER A 15 -21.04 40.28 14.13
C SER A 15 -21.18 39.21 15.23
N LEU A 16 -22.21 39.30 16.08
CA LEU A 16 -22.50 38.27 17.08
C LEU A 16 -22.88 36.94 16.42
N LEU A 17 -23.71 36.97 15.38
CA LEU A 17 -24.09 35.76 14.63
C LEU A 17 -22.89 35.10 13.96
N LEU A 18 -21.99 35.87 13.35
CA LEU A 18 -20.76 35.36 12.76
C LEU A 18 -19.80 34.78 13.80
N MET A 19 -19.72 35.39 14.99
CA MET A 19 -18.94 34.86 16.11
C MET A 19 -19.52 33.52 16.59
N LEU A 20 -20.83 33.43 16.78
CA LEU A 20 -21.51 32.19 17.17
C LEU A 20 -21.33 31.09 16.12
N LEU A 21 -21.42 31.44 14.83
CA LEU A 21 -21.13 30.52 13.73
C LEU A 21 -19.68 30.02 13.78
N GLY A 22 -18.71 30.91 13.97
CA GLY A 22 -17.30 30.55 14.09
C GLY A 22 -17.04 29.59 15.25
N VAL A 23 -17.64 29.83 16.42
CA VAL A 23 -17.55 28.91 17.57
C VAL A 23 -18.21 27.56 17.27
N ALA A 24 -19.39 27.57 16.63
CA ALA A 24 -20.10 26.35 16.26
C ALA A 24 -19.29 25.49 15.27
N VAL A 25 -18.67 26.10 14.26
CA VAL A 25 -17.80 25.39 13.31
C VAL A 25 -16.53 24.88 14.01
N LEU A 26 -15.89 25.70 14.85
CA LEU A 26 -14.68 25.32 15.58
C LEU A 26 -14.88 24.06 16.44
N LEU A 27 -16.03 23.94 17.10
CA LEU A 27 -16.35 22.81 17.97
C LEU A 27 -17.01 21.64 17.21
N GLY A 28 -17.81 21.92 16.19
CA GLY A 28 -18.66 20.91 15.52
C GLY A 28 -18.07 20.29 14.27
N PHE A 29 -17.11 20.95 13.61
CA PHE A 29 -16.65 20.52 12.29
C PHE A 29 -15.92 19.18 12.31
N ASP A 30 -15.11 18.87 13.34
CA ASP A 30 -14.40 17.58 13.41
C ASP A 30 -15.38 16.39 13.44
N HIS A 31 -16.44 16.50 14.24
CA HIS A 31 -17.47 15.47 14.31
C HIS A 31 -18.24 15.33 12.98
N LEU A 32 -18.60 16.46 12.37
CA LEU A 32 -19.26 16.48 11.06
C LEU A 32 -18.36 15.87 9.98
N PHE A 33 -17.07 16.23 9.97
CA PHE A 33 -16.08 15.71 9.03
C PHE A 33 -15.95 14.20 9.15
N ARG A 34 -15.81 13.65 10.37
CA ARG A 34 -15.73 12.19 10.58
C ARG A 34 -16.98 11.46 10.11
N PHE A 35 -18.16 12.04 10.34
CA PHE A 35 -19.44 11.46 9.89
C PHE A 35 -19.56 11.45 8.36
N ILE A 36 -19.15 12.53 7.70
CA ILE A 36 -19.11 12.60 6.23
C ILE A 36 -18.05 11.63 5.70
N LEU A 37 -16.89 11.59 6.34
CA LEU A 37 -15.76 10.76 5.93
C LEU A 37 -16.12 9.28 5.90
N SER A 38 -16.76 8.75 6.94
CA SER A 38 -17.13 7.33 6.97
C SER A 38 -18.08 6.96 5.83
N LYS A 39 -18.96 7.87 5.42
CA LYS A 39 -19.87 7.64 4.28
C LYS A 39 -19.14 7.73 2.94
N GLU A 40 -18.30 8.74 2.77
CA GLU A 40 -17.61 9.00 1.50
C GLU A 40 -16.46 8.03 1.19
N VAL A 41 -15.89 7.37 2.22
CA VAL A 41 -14.82 6.36 2.07
C VAL A 41 -15.37 4.94 1.88
N SER A 42 -16.63 4.69 2.26
CA SER A 42 -17.31 3.43 1.93
C SER A 42 -17.33 3.21 0.42
N LEU A 43 -17.23 1.96 -0.04
CA LEU A 43 -17.22 1.62 -1.46
C LEU A 43 -18.63 1.33 -1.93
N THR A 44 -19.48 2.35 -1.97
CA THR A 44 -20.83 2.27 -2.56
C THR A 44 -20.85 2.98 -3.91
N GLU A 45 -21.81 2.64 -4.77
CA GLU A 45 -21.94 3.23 -6.12
C GLU A 45 -22.03 4.76 -6.11
N HIS A 46 -22.55 5.34 -5.02
CA HIS A 46 -22.74 6.78 -4.84
C HIS A 46 -21.59 7.48 -4.10
N SER A 47 -20.64 6.73 -3.54
CA SER A 47 -19.52 7.28 -2.79
C SER A 47 -18.49 7.97 -3.69
N ARG A 48 -17.77 8.97 -3.16
CA ARG A 48 -16.64 9.58 -3.87
C ARG A 48 -15.40 8.69 -3.92
N ALA A 49 -15.25 7.74 -2.99
CA ALA A 49 -14.12 6.82 -2.98
C ALA A 49 -14.22 5.75 -4.08
N PHE A 50 -15.42 5.31 -4.45
CA PHE A 50 -15.60 4.22 -5.41
C PHE A 50 -14.98 4.49 -6.79
N PRO A 51 -15.17 5.66 -7.45
CA PRO A 51 -14.50 5.95 -8.71
C PRO A 51 -12.97 5.91 -8.61
N MET A 52 -12.40 6.42 -7.51
CA MET A 52 -10.94 6.41 -7.28
C MET A 52 -10.40 5.01 -6.98
N TRP A 53 -11.21 4.17 -6.34
CA TRP A 53 -10.88 2.77 -6.10
C TRP A 53 -10.96 1.94 -7.39
N LYS A 54 -11.94 2.23 -8.27
CA LYS A 54 -12.12 1.57 -9.56
C LYS A 54 -11.02 1.93 -10.55
N ASP A 55 -10.72 3.22 -10.68
CA ASP A 55 -9.64 3.75 -11.54
C ASP A 55 -8.49 4.25 -10.67
N THR A 56 -7.61 3.33 -10.32
CA THR A 56 -6.47 3.64 -9.46
C THR A 56 -5.47 4.51 -10.21
N SER A 57 -5.41 5.79 -9.87
CA SER A 57 -4.47 6.80 -10.39
C SER A 57 -3.03 6.62 -9.86
N HIS A 58 -2.51 5.40 -9.91
CA HIS A 58 -1.17 5.05 -9.46
C HIS A 58 -0.24 4.79 -10.65
N ASP A 59 1.05 5.05 -10.47
CA ASP A 59 2.10 4.52 -11.33
C ASP A 59 2.55 3.17 -10.76
N ILE A 60 2.24 2.09 -11.49
CA ILE A 60 2.55 0.72 -11.08
C ILE A 60 3.70 0.20 -11.93
N LYS A 61 4.80 -0.18 -11.28
CA LYS A 61 5.97 -0.77 -11.91
C LYS A 61 6.34 -2.08 -11.24
N ILE A 62 6.55 -3.12 -12.05
CA ILE A 62 7.13 -4.38 -11.60
C ILE A 62 8.58 -4.40 -12.04
N ARG A 63 9.50 -4.61 -11.10
CA ARG A 63 10.95 -4.62 -11.37
C ARG A 63 11.53 -5.96 -10.96
N PHE A 64 12.18 -6.63 -11.90
CA PHE A 64 12.86 -7.89 -11.67
C PHE A 64 14.36 -7.69 -11.51
N PHE A 65 14.93 -8.36 -10.52
CA PHE A 65 16.35 -8.43 -10.25
C PHE A 65 16.72 -9.91 -10.20
N PHE A 66 17.44 -10.38 -11.22
CA PHE A 66 17.78 -11.79 -11.35
C PHE A 66 19.11 -12.09 -10.67
N PHE A 67 19.24 -13.29 -10.12
CA PHE A 67 20.52 -13.80 -9.63
C PHE A 67 21.16 -14.66 -10.72
N ASN A 68 22.12 -14.07 -11.43
CA ASN A 68 22.87 -14.75 -12.48
C ASN A 68 23.96 -15.64 -11.86
N VAL A 69 23.88 -16.95 -12.09
CA VAL A 69 24.86 -17.93 -11.58
C VAL A 69 26.18 -17.77 -12.32
N THR A 70 27.29 -17.64 -11.60
CA THR A 70 28.62 -17.38 -12.19
C THR A 70 29.52 -18.62 -12.27
N ASN A 71 29.25 -19.66 -11.46
CA ASN A 71 30.05 -20.87 -11.33
C ASN A 71 29.21 -22.17 -11.45
N PRO A 72 28.41 -22.34 -12.52
CA PRO A 72 27.48 -23.47 -12.62
C PRO A 72 28.18 -24.84 -12.59
N ASN A 73 29.40 -24.96 -13.14
CA ASN A 73 30.09 -26.24 -13.26
C ASN A 73 30.62 -26.72 -11.90
N GLU A 74 31.08 -25.78 -11.08
CA GLU A 74 31.52 -25.97 -9.71
C GLU A 74 30.33 -26.42 -8.85
N VAL A 75 29.18 -25.78 -9.01
CA VAL A 75 27.95 -26.17 -8.30
C VAL A 75 27.52 -27.60 -8.66
N LEU A 76 27.69 -28.04 -9.90
CA LEU A 76 27.35 -29.41 -10.32
C LEU A 76 28.21 -30.48 -9.63
N ILE A 77 29.41 -30.14 -9.17
CA ILE A 77 30.32 -31.06 -8.46
C ILE A 77 30.28 -30.90 -6.95
N GLY A 78 29.43 -30.02 -6.43
CA GLY A 78 29.16 -29.87 -5.00
C GLY A 78 29.76 -28.65 -4.35
N GLU A 79 30.41 -27.78 -5.12
CA GLU A 79 30.98 -26.53 -4.61
C GLU A 79 29.92 -25.46 -4.38
N LYS A 80 30.26 -24.49 -3.53
CA LYS A 80 29.38 -23.41 -3.13
C LYS A 80 28.89 -22.57 -4.33
N PRO A 81 27.59 -22.31 -4.50
CA PRO A 81 27.08 -21.42 -5.54
C PRO A 81 27.51 -19.97 -5.34
N ALA A 82 27.85 -19.31 -6.45
CA ALA A 82 28.11 -17.88 -6.53
C ALA A 82 27.15 -17.25 -7.55
N VAL A 83 26.51 -16.15 -7.14
CA VAL A 83 25.56 -15.42 -7.97
C VAL A 83 25.88 -13.94 -8.02
N LYS A 84 25.48 -13.30 -9.12
CA LYS A 84 25.55 -11.85 -9.30
C LYS A 84 24.16 -11.31 -9.63
N GLU A 85 23.72 -10.31 -8.89
CA GLU A 85 22.47 -9.61 -9.19
C GLU A 85 22.56 -8.87 -10.54
N VAL A 86 21.51 -9.00 -11.36
CA VAL A 86 21.34 -8.30 -12.63
C VAL A 86 19.92 -7.71 -12.70
N GLY A 87 19.82 -6.39 -12.67
CA GLY A 87 18.55 -5.67 -12.75
C GLY A 87 18.73 -4.16 -12.53
N PRO A 88 17.63 -3.40 -12.49
CA PRO A 88 16.25 -3.85 -12.69
C PRO A 88 15.93 -4.09 -14.17
N TYR A 89 15.05 -5.06 -14.44
CA TYR A 89 14.23 -5.13 -15.65
C TYR A 89 12.81 -4.72 -15.28
N THR A 90 12.38 -3.57 -15.79
CA THR A 90 11.18 -2.87 -15.36
C THR A 90 10.05 -3.06 -16.37
N TYR A 91 8.86 -3.39 -15.87
CA TYR A 91 7.62 -3.44 -16.62
C TYR A 91 6.64 -2.45 -16.00
N ARG A 92 6.00 -1.60 -16.80
CA ARG A 92 4.83 -0.86 -16.34
C ARG A 92 3.64 -1.80 -16.30
N ALA A 93 2.82 -1.71 -15.26
CA ALA A 93 1.61 -2.51 -15.13
C ALA A 93 0.36 -1.64 -15.18
N GLU A 94 -0.69 -2.18 -15.80
CA GLU A 94 -2.04 -1.62 -15.77
C GLU A 94 -2.97 -2.65 -15.14
N TRP A 95 -3.65 -2.28 -14.07
CA TRP A 95 -4.60 -3.14 -13.35
C TRP A 95 -6.00 -2.61 -13.58
N ILE A 96 -6.85 -3.41 -14.23
CA ILE A 96 -8.16 -2.97 -14.70
C ILE A 96 -9.23 -3.82 -14.03
N LYS A 97 -10.15 -3.17 -13.31
CA LYS A 97 -11.27 -3.82 -12.64
C LYS A 97 -12.49 -3.85 -13.55
N HIS A 98 -13.07 -5.03 -13.72
CA HIS A 98 -14.22 -5.30 -14.59
C HIS A 98 -15.33 -6.03 -13.81
N ASN A 99 -16.55 -6.03 -14.37
CA ASN A 99 -17.70 -6.78 -13.87
C ASN A 99 -17.96 -6.56 -12.37
N ILE A 100 -17.98 -5.29 -11.95
CA ILE A 100 -18.26 -4.93 -10.55
C ILE A 100 -19.73 -5.19 -10.28
N THR A 101 -20.04 -5.93 -9.22
CA THR A 101 -21.42 -6.24 -8.79
C THR A 101 -21.51 -6.06 -7.28
N PHE A 102 -22.47 -5.25 -6.82
CA PHE A 102 -22.76 -5.05 -5.41
C PHE A 102 -23.78 -6.08 -4.92
N HIS A 103 -23.65 -6.49 -3.67
CA HIS A 103 -24.49 -7.50 -3.03
C HIS A 103 -25.15 -6.94 -1.76
N ASP A 104 -26.34 -7.46 -1.43
CA ASP A 104 -27.14 -7.03 -0.28
C ASP A 104 -26.47 -7.29 1.08
N ASN A 105 -25.41 -8.10 1.13
CA ASN A 105 -24.66 -8.44 2.34
C ASN A 105 -23.48 -7.47 2.63
N GLY A 106 -23.48 -6.27 2.03
CA GLY A 106 -22.42 -5.28 2.24
C GLY A 106 -21.08 -5.66 1.58
N THR A 107 -21.12 -6.48 0.52
CA THR A 107 -19.94 -6.87 -0.26
C THR A 107 -20.08 -6.50 -1.73
N MET A 108 -18.96 -6.47 -2.45
CA MET A 108 -18.96 -6.34 -3.90
C MET A 108 -17.95 -7.30 -4.53
N SER A 109 -18.32 -7.87 -5.67
CA SER A 109 -17.47 -8.74 -6.48
C SER A 109 -16.94 -8.03 -7.72
N TYR A 110 -15.71 -8.33 -8.12
CA TYR A 110 -15.11 -7.83 -9.36
C TYR A 110 -14.05 -8.80 -9.89
N LYS A 111 -13.72 -8.64 -11.17
CA LYS A 111 -12.58 -9.32 -11.81
C LYS A 111 -11.49 -8.32 -12.10
N GLU A 112 -10.24 -8.70 -11.91
CA GLU A 112 -9.10 -7.82 -12.20
C GLU A 112 -8.24 -8.40 -13.32
N THR A 113 -8.06 -7.63 -14.38
CA THR A 113 -7.14 -7.95 -15.49
C THR A 113 -5.85 -7.17 -15.29
N LYS A 114 -4.69 -7.85 -15.40
CA LYS A 114 -3.38 -7.22 -15.26
C LYS A 114 -2.62 -7.27 -16.58
N ARG A 115 -2.14 -6.12 -17.04
CA ARG A 115 -1.33 -5.97 -18.26
C ARG A 115 0.05 -5.47 -17.91
N TYR A 116 1.06 -5.98 -18.60
CA TYR A 116 2.46 -5.66 -18.36
C TYR A 116 3.14 -5.25 -19.66
N TYR A 117 3.87 -4.13 -19.60
CA TYR A 117 4.56 -3.53 -20.74
C TYR A 117 6.01 -3.27 -20.36
N PHE A 118 6.95 -3.84 -21.11
CA PHE A 118 8.37 -3.64 -20.83
C PHE A 118 8.77 -2.16 -20.98
N ASP A 119 9.40 -1.61 -19.95
CA ASP A 119 9.91 -0.24 -19.91
C ASP A 119 11.42 -0.27 -20.13
N ARG A 120 11.84 -0.14 -21.39
CA ARG A 120 13.26 -0.16 -21.76
C ARG A 120 14.05 0.97 -21.09
N ALA A 121 13.45 2.16 -20.92
CA ALA A 121 14.13 3.34 -20.40
C ALA A 121 14.42 3.23 -18.90
N SER A 122 13.55 2.57 -18.14
CA SER A 122 13.74 2.28 -16.72
C SER A 122 14.44 0.93 -16.45
N SER A 123 15.03 0.29 -17.48
CA SER A 123 15.66 -1.03 -17.38
C SER A 123 17.16 -1.00 -17.70
N VAL A 124 17.94 -1.81 -16.99
CA VAL A 124 19.40 -1.90 -17.20
C VAL A 124 19.77 -2.42 -18.60
N GLY A 125 18.96 -3.30 -19.18
CA GLY A 125 19.21 -3.97 -20.45
C GLY A 125 17.91 -4.35 -21.19
N PRO A 126 18.00 -4.76 -22.46
CA PRO A 126 16.84 -5.28 -23.20
C PRO A 126 16.37 -6.62 -22.62
N GLU A 127 15.12 -7.02 -22.92
CA GLU A 127 14.60 -8.34 -22.55
C GLU A 127 15.35 -9.52 -23.18
N THR A 128 16.18 -9.24 -24.20
CA THR A 128 17.04 -10.23 -24.86
C THR A 128 18.29 -10.57 -24.05
N ASN A 129 18.60 -9.82 -22.98
CA ASN A 129 19.72 -10.15 -22.10
C ASN A 129 19.52 -11.53 -21.50
N GLU A 130 20.57 -12.35 -21.54
CA GLU A 130 20.54 -13.69 -21.00
C GLU A 130 20.92 -13.72 -19.52
N ILE A 131 20.23 -14.60 -18.78
CA ILE A 131 20.48 -14.92 -17.39
C ILE A 131 20.74 -16.43 -17.30
N MET A 132 21.85 -16.78 -16.69
CA MET A 132 22.15 -18.15 -16.29
C MET A 132 21.46 -18.44 -14.96
N THR A 133 20.50 -19.36 -14.99
CA THR A 133 19.66 -19.71 -13.86
C THR A 133 19.40 -21.21 -13.82
N VAL A 134 18.64 -21.66 -12.82
CA VAL A 134 18.23 -23.04 -12.64
C VAL A 134 17.02 -23.37 -13.51
N ASN A 135 17.04 -24.55 -14.12
CA ASN A 135 15.90 -25.15 -14.80
C ASN A 135 14.89 -25.67 -13.76
N VAL A 136 13.98 -24.81 -13.32
CA VAL A 136 12.99 -25.10 -12.28
C VAL A 136 12.12 -26.33 -12.61
N PRO A 137 11.59 -26.52 -13.84
CA PRO A 137 10.91 -27.76 -14.22
C PRO A 137 11.74 -29.01 -13.95
N PHE A 138 13.03 -29.00 -14.34
CA PHE A 138 13.90 -30.16 -14.17
C PHE A 138 14.22 -30.44 -12.69
N VAL A 139 14.46 -29.40 -11.89
CA VAL A 139 14.65 -29.55 -10.43
C VAL A 139 13.39 -30.07 -9.76
N THR A 140 12.22 -29.60 -10.18
CA THR A 140 10.93 -30.10 -9.67
C THR A 140 10.75 -31.59 -9.99
N THR A 141 11.02 -32.00 -11.23
CA THR A 141 11.00 -33.41 -11.62
C THR A 141 11.99 -34.25 -10.81
N ALA A 142 13.21 -33.75 -10.60
CA ALA A 142 14.21 -34.45 -9.80
C ALA A 142 13.75 -34.68 -8.36
N GLN A 143 13.11 -33.68 -7.74
CA GLN A 143 12.56 -33.81 -6.39
C GLN A 143 11.41 -34.81 -6.31
N LEU A 144 10.49 -34.82 -7.29
CA LEU A 144 9.42 -35.81 -7.35
C LEU A 144 9.95 -37.25 -7.51
N LEU A 145 11.09 -37.41 -8.19
CA LEU A 145 11.75 -38.71 -8.38
C LEU A 145 12.52 -39.20 -7.14
N LYS A 146 12.79 -38.33 -6.16
CA LYS A 146 13.56 -38.68 -4.95
C LYS A 146 12.93 -39.83 -4.17
N GLU A 147 11.60 -39.85 -4.10
CA GLU A 147 10.81 -40.87 -3.38
C GLU A 147 10.66 -42.19 -4.17
N GLN A 148 11.08 -42.23 -5.43
CA GLN A 148 10.95 -43.43 -6.27
C GLN A 148 12.08 -44.43 -5.96
N ASN A 149 11.89 -45.69 -6.35
CA ASN A 149 12.95 -46.69 -6.22
C ASN A 149 14.14 -46.41 -7.16
N PHE A 150 15.29 -47.03 -6.88
CA PHE A 150 16.54 -46.78 -7.60
C PHE A 150 16.46 -47.08 -9.10
N ILE A 151 15.67 -48.08 -9.51
CA ILE A 151 15.51 -48.47 -10.92
C ILE A 151 14.79 -47.36 -11.69
N ILE A 152 13.68 -46.85 -11.15
CA ILE A 152 12.91 -45.76 -11.75
C ILE A 152 13.78 -44.50 -11.87
N ARG A 153 14.56 -44.18 -10.83
CA ARG A 153 15.51 -43.06 -10.87
C ARG A 153 16.57 -43.23 -11.96
N GLY A 154 17.12 -44.43 -12.12
CA GLY A 154 18.09 -44.73 -13.19
C GLY A 154 17.50 -44.58 -14.59
N ILE A 155 16.29 -45.10 -14.83
CA ILE A 155 15.59 -44.94 -16.11
C ILE A 155 15.30 -43.47 -16.38
N ALA A 156 14.75 -42.75 -15.40
CA ALA A 156 14.48 -41.32 -15.52
C ALA A 156 15.76 -40.52 -15.80
N SER A 157 16.89 -40.88 -15.18
CA SER A 157 18.19 -40.27 -15.44
C SER A 157 18.61 -40.41 -16.90
N LEU A 158 18.47 -41.61 -17.48
CA LEU A 158 18.79 -41.86 -18.89
C LEU A 158 17.84 -41.08 -19.81
N SER A 159 16.54 -41.10 -19.53
CA SER A 159 15.54 -40.39 -20.33
C SER A 159 15.74 -38.88 -20.30
N LEU A 160 15.91 -38.28 -19.11
CA LEU A 160 16.07 -36.84 -18.94
C LEU A 160 17.39 -36.34 -19.55
N SER A 161 18.47 -37.13 -19.43
CA SER A 161 19.74 -36.83 -20.09
C SER A 161 19.63 -36.94 -21.61
N GLY A 162 18.92 -37.95 -22.12
CA GLY A 162 18.64 -38.11 -23.55
C GLY A 162 17.81 -36.96 -24.14
N LEU A 163 16.91 -36.38 -23.35
CA LEU A 163 16.15 -35.16 -23.70
C LEU A 163 16.98 -33.86 -23.57
N GLY A 164 18.27 -33.96 -23.24
CA GLY A 164 19.18 -32.81 -23.12
C GLY A 164 18.89 -31.91 -21.92
N GLN A 165 18.20 -32.40 -20.89
CA GLN A 165 17.89 -31.60 -19.70
C GLN A 165 19.14 -31.33 -18.87
N ARG A 166 19.31 -30.07 -18.45
CA ARG A 166 20.42 -29.59 -17.63
C ARG A 166 19.90 -28.82 -16.43
N ILE A 167 20.61 -28.91 -15.30
CA ILE A 167 20.26 -28.20 -14.06
C ILE A 167 20.34 -26.68 -14.27
N PHE A 168 21.39 -26.21 -14.94
CA PHE A 168 21.56 -24.80 -15.28
C PHE A 168 21.24 -24.54 -16.75
N ILE A 169 20.53 -23.46 -17.02
CA ILE A 169 20.13 -23.01 -18.35
C ILE A 169 20.37 -21.51 -18.51
N SER A 170 20.71 -21.09 -19.73
CA SER A 170 20.74 -19.67 -20.12
C SER A 170 19.44 -19.33 -20.83
N ARG A 171 18.72 -18.32 -20.36
CA ARG A 171 17.47 -17.84 -20.97
C ARG A 171 17.41 -16.33 -20.96
N SER A 172 16.75 -15.75 -21.95
CA SER A 172 16.56 -14.30 -21.96
C SER A 172 15.60 -13.86 -20.86
N VAL A 173 15.71 -12.61 -20.40
CA VAL A 173 14.80 -12.04 -19.41
C VAL A 173 13.34 -12.16 -19.86
N GLY A 174 13.03 -11.85 -21.12
CA GLY A 174 11.67 -11.95 -21.65
C GLY A 174 11.13 -13.39 -21.64
N GLN A 175 12.00 -14.39 -21.85
CA GLN A 175 11.64 -15.81 -21.71
C GLN A 175 11.41 -16.22 -20.26
N LEU A 176 12.21 -15.71 -19.32
CA LEU A 176 12.05 -16.02 -17.89
C LEU A 176 10.84 -15.35 -17.26
N THR A 177 10.41 -14.18 -17.76
CA THR A 177 9.26 -13.44 -17.22
C THR A 177 7.94 -13.88 -17.87
N PHE A 178 7.41 -13.10 -18.80
CA PHE A 178 6.06 -13.23 -19.35
C PHE A 178 6.02 -13.98 -20.69
N GLY A 179 7.12 -14.01 -21.45
CA GLY A 179 7.14 -14.62 -22.79
C GLY A 179 7.22 -16.16 -22.77
N GLY A 180 7.85 -16.72 -21.74
CA GLY A 180 8.07 -18.14 -21.56
C GLY A 180 9.06 -18.75 -22.57
N TYR A 181 9.67 -19.86 -22.20
CA TYR A 181 10.44 -20.72 -23.11
C TYR A 181 9.82 -22.12 -23.20
N PRO A 182 9.83 -22.77 -24.37
CA PRO A 182 9.35 -24.15 -24.50
C PRO A 182 10.14 -25.10 -23.59
N ASP A 183 9.44 -25.92 -22.83
CA ASP A 183 10.04 -26.91 -21.94
C ASP A 183 9.29 -28.25 -22.05
N ILE A 184 10.04 -29.29 -22.38
CA ILE A 184 9.48 -30.64 -22.63
C ILE A 184 8.82 -31.23 -21.38
N LEU A 185 9.31 -30.90 -20.18
CA LEU A 185 8.77 -31.41 -18.92
C LEU A 185 7.46 -30.72 -18.57
N VAL A 186 7.35 -29.43 -18.86
CA VAL A 186 6.09 -28.69 -18.72
C VAL A 186 5.05 -29.18 -19.72
N LEU A 187 5.47 -29.45 -20.95
CA LEU A 187 4.60 -30.03 -21.98
C LEU A 187 4.04 -31.39 -21.52
N LEU A 188 4.89 -32.28 -21.02
CA LEU A 188 4.47 -33.56 -20.46
C LEU A 188 3.55 -33.41 -19.23
N GLY A 189 3.88 -32.48 -18.32
CA GLY A 189 3.06 -32.19 -17.14
C GLY A 189 1.65 -31.71 -17.48
N SER A 190 1.51 -30.83 -18.47
CA SER A 190 0.20 -30.28 -18.86
C SER A 190 -0.79 -31.32 -19.39
N VAL A 191 -0.30 -32.39 -20.02
CA VAL A 191 -1.11 -33.53 -20.51
C VAL A 191 -1.58 -34.39 -19.34
N ILE A 192 -0.71 -34.61 -18.37
CA ILE A 192 -1.00 -35.40 -17.17
C ILE A 192 -2.03 -34.68 -16.28
N ASP A 193 -1.89 -33.37 -16.11
CA ASP A 193 -2.78 -32.55 -15.28
C ASP A 193 -4.20 -32.43 -15.89
N SER A 194 -4.31 -32.54 -17.21
CA SER A 194 -5.58 -32.65 -17.95
C SER A 194 -6.32 -33.97 -17.68
N GLY A 195 -5.64 -34.94 -17.06
CA GLY A 195 -6.18 -36.22 -16.60
C GLY A 195 -6.37 -36.30 -15.08
N ARG A 196 -6.49 -35.15 -14.37
CA ARG A 196 -6.60 -35.14 -12.90
C ARG A 196 -7.70 -36.09 -12.38
N PRO A 197 -7.39 -36.94 -11.39
CA PRO A 197 -8.37 -37.83 -10.78
C PRO A 197 -9.39 -37.04 -9.93
N ARG A 198 -10.65 -37.49 -9.95
CA ARG A 198 -11.72 -37.02 -9.05
C ARG A 198 -11.46 -37.51 -7.62
N PRO A 199 -12.11 -36.93 -6.58
CA PRO A 199 -11.98 -37.42 -5.21
C PRO A 199 -12.23 -38.94 -5.14
N GLY A 200 -11.26 -39.70 -4.60
CA GLY A 200 -11.33 -41.16 -4.49
C GLY A 200 -10.46 -41.96 -5.47
N GLN A 201 -9.65 -41.31 -6.33
CA GLN A 201 -8.65 -41.99 -7.18
C GLN A 201 -7.22 -41.67 -6.73
N PRO A 202 -6.27 -42.62 -6.86
CA PRO A 202 -4.88 -42.41 -6.47
C PRO A 202 -4.26 -41.25 -7.25
N GLY A 203 -3.51 -40.39 -6.54
CA GLY A 203 -2.80 -39.25 -7.11
C GLY A 203 -1.71 -39.67 -8.09
N PHE A 204 -1.26 -38.71 -8.89
CA PHE A 204 -0.22 -38.90 -9.91
C PHE A 204 1.07 -39.52 -9.34
N ASN A 205 1.49 -40.66 -9.90
CA ASN A 205 2.77 -41.30 -9.60
C ASN A 205 3.73 -41.11 -10.78
N ILE A 206 4.77 -40.29 -10.58
CA ILE A 206 5.77 -40.02 -11.61
C ILE A 206 6.53 -41.28 -12.05
N GLY A 207 6.57 -42.31 -11.20
CA GLY A 207 7.13 -43.61 -11.53
C GLY A 207 6.45 -44.28 -12.72
N ASP A 208 5.15 -44.06 -12.94
CA ASP A 208 4.40 -44.66 -14.05
C ASP A 208 4.82 -44.08 -15.41
N VAL A 209 5.18 -42.80 -15.45
CA VAL A 209 5.67 -42.14 -16.67
C VAL A 209 6.98 -42.74 -17.13
N PHE A 210 7.89 -43.03 -16.19
CA PHE A 210 9.22 -43.55 -16.50
C PHE A 210 9.28 -45.08 -16.55
N SER A 211 8.36 -45.80 -15.89
CA SER A 211 8.33 -47.27 -15.89
C SER A 211 7.86 -47.87 -17.22
N HIS A 212 7.02 -47.17 -17.99
CA HIS A 212 6.50 -47.63 -19.29
C HIS A 212 7.43 -47.31 -20.47
N GLY A 213 8.56 -46.64 -20.22
CA GLY A 213 9.64 -46.42 -21.18
C GLY A 213 9.41 -45.30 -22.21
N TYR A 214 10.41 -45.11 -23.10
CA TYR A 214 10.47 -44.00 -24.06
C TYR A 214 9.31 -43.96 -25.07
N ARG A 215 8.63 -45.10 -25.33
CA ARG A 215 7.48 -45.16 -26.24
C ARG A 215 6.26 -44.41 -25.71
N THR A 216 5.98 -44.47 -24.41
CA THR A 216 4.88 -43.71 -23.80
C THR A 216 5.11 -42.21 -23.87
N VAL A 217 6.38 -41.78 -23.73
CA VAL A 217 6.77 -40.37 -23.92
C VAL A 217 6.50 -39.96 -25.38
N ILE A 218 6.93 -40.76 -26.36
CA ILE A 218 6.70 -40.45 -27.79
C ILE A 218 5.21 -40.50 -28.17
N ASP A 219 4.43 -41.46 -27.68
CA ASP A 219 2.99 -41.54 -27.93
C ASP A 219 2.22 -40.40 -27.25
N MET A 220 2.61 -40.00 -26.03
CA MET A 220 2.12 -38.77 -25.40
C MET A 220 2.47 -37.56 -26.26
N LEU A 221 3.73 -37.44 -26.70
CA LEU A 221 4.19 -36.34 -27.54
C LEU A 221 3.48 -36.30 -28.91
N GLY A 222 3.12 -37.45 -29.47
CA GLY A 222 2.37 -37.57 -30.74
C GLY A 222 0.89 -37.21 -30.60
N SER A 223 0.31 -37.36 -29.41
CA SER A 223 -1.06 -36.93 -29.08
C SER A 223 -1.20 -35.42 -28.80
N LEU A 224 -0.09 -34.67 -28.79
CA LEU A 224 -0.03 -33.24 -28.41
C LEU A 224 -0.61 -32.25 -29.41
N VAL A 225 -1.21 -32.70 -30.51
CA VAL A 225 -1.82 -31.80 -31.50
C VAL A 225 -3.30 -31.62 -31.15
N ASP A 226 -3.57 -30.81 -30.14
CA ASP A 226 -4.91 -30.29 -29.86
C ASP A 226 -4.84 -28.77 -29.65
N PRO A 227 -5.23 -27.96 -30.66
CA PRO A 227 -5.06 -26.51 -30.64
C PRO A 227 -6.01 -25.76 -29.68
N ASP A 228 -6.96 -26.43 -29.02
CA ASP A 228 -8.04 -25.77 -28.27
C ASP A 228 -7.90 -25.79 -26.73
N ARG A 229 -6.75 -26.23 -26.18
CA ARG A 229 -6.56 -26.35 -24.71
C ARG A 229 -5.85 -25.15 -24.09
N GLN A 230 -6.52 -24.49 -23.14
CA GLN A 230 -5.95 -23.45 -22.27
C GLN A 230 -4.93 -24.05 -21.28
N GLY A 231 -3.66 -24.11 -21.69
CA GLY A 231 -2.50 -24.45 -20.85
C GLY A 231 -1.37 -23.43 -21.04
N THR A 232 -0.18 -23.70 -20.51
CA THR A 232 1.01 -22.88 -20.79
C THR A 232 1.54 -23.06 -22.22
N ASN A 233 0.82 -23.80 -23.08
CA ASN A 233 1.25 -24.23 -24.42
C ASN A 233 2.66 -24.86 -24.40
N GLY A 234 2.97 -25.62 -23.34
CA GLY A 234 4.27 -26.25 -23.13
C GLY A 234 5.41 -25.28 -22.80
N LYS A 235 5.12 -24.03 -22.42
CA LYS A 235 6.14 -23.05 -22.03
C LYS A 235 6.27 -22.93 -20.52
N PHE A 236 7.50 -22.70 -20.06
CA PHE A 236 7.79 -22.29 -18.70
C PHE A 236 8.20 -20.82 -18.65
N GLY A 237 7.75 -20.11 -17.63
CA GLY A 237 8.19 -18.77 -17.27
C GLY A 237 7.69 -18.43 -15.87
N TYR A 238 8.40 -17.58 -15.15
CA TYR A 238 8.05 -17.22 -13.77
C TYR A 238 6.72 -16.48 -13.69
N MET A 239 6.36 -15.75 -14.75
CA MET A 239 5.11 -14.97 -14.86
C MET A 239 4.32 -15.38 -16.12
N ILE A 240 4.48 -16.64 -16.56
CA ILE A 240 3.77 -17.15 -17.73
C ILE A 240 2.25 -17.07 -17.51
N ASN A 241 1.50 -16.74 -18.57
CA ASN A 241 0.04 -16.59 -18.53
C ASN A 241 -0.49 -15.59 -17.50
N LYS A 242 0.32 -14.61 -17.08
CA LYS A 242 -0.12 -13.50 -16.22
C LYS A 242 -0.41 -12.20 -16.97
N ASN A 243 0.07 -12.08 -18.21
CA ASN A 243 -0.09 -10.86 -19.00
C ASN A 243 -1.39 -10.87 -19.79
N ASP A 244 -2.18 -9.80 -19.64
CA ASP A 244 -3.50 -9.61 -20.24
C ASP A 244 -4.50 -10.73 -19.86
N THR A 245 -4.35 -11.24 -18.64
CA THR A 245 -5.22 -12.28 -18.08
C THR A 245 -5.95 -11.77 -16.84
N ILE A 246 -7.09 -12.40 -16.56
CA ILE A 246 -7.82 -12.20 -15.30
C ILE A 246 -7.03 -12.86 -14.18
N ASP A 247 -6.56 -12.07 -13.22
CA ASP A 247 -5.77 -12.53 -12.09
C ASP A 247 -6.62 -13.30 -11.06
N GLY A 248 -7.89 -12.91 -10.92
CA GLY A 248 -8.86 -13.59 -10.08
C GLY A 248 -10.20 -12.85 -10.00
N GLU A 249 -11.18 -13.54 -9.42
CA GLU A 249 -12.47 -12.97 -9.02
C GLU A 249 -12.41 -12.70 -7.51
N TYR A 250 -12.58 -11.43 -7.13
CA TYR A 250 -12.48 -10.96 -5.76
C TYR A 250 -13.85 -10.54 -5.27
N THR A 251 -14.23 -10.96 -4.07
CA THR A 251 -15.35 -10.36 -3.33
C THR A 251 -14.77 -9.69 -2.09
N ILE A 252 -15.06 -8.39 -1.91
CA ILE A 252 -14.57 -7.60 -0.78
C ILE A 252 -15.72 -6.89 -0.07
N PHE A 253 -15.53 -6.58 1.20
CA PHE A 253 -16.49 -5.76 1.94
C PHE A 253 -16.46 -4.29 1.46
N THR A 254 -17.64 -3.71 1.26
CA THR A 254 -17.80 -2.31 0.85
C THR A 254 -17.54 -1.34 2.00
N GLY A 255 -17.74 -1.79 3.24
CA GLY A 255 -17.67 -0.95 4.43
C GLY A 255 -18.89 -0.06 4.66
N GLU A 256 -20.00 -0.33 3.96
CA GLU A 256 -21.28 0.38 4.13
C GLU A 256 -21.89 0.12 5.51
N ASP A 257 -21.95 -1.14 5.93
CA ASP A 257 -22.48 -1.54 7.26
C ASP A 257 -21.48 -1.23 8.38
N ASP A 258 -20.21 -1.60 8.16
CA ASP A 258 -19.11 -1.36 9.09
C ASP A 258 -17.85 -0.95 8.33
N ILE A 259 -17.50 0.33 8.45
CA ILE A 259 -16.32 0.91 7.82
C ILE A 259 -15.01 0.25 8.27
N SER A 260 -14.99 -0.44 9.42
CA SER A 260 -13.84 -1.22 9.90
C SER A 260 -13.52 -2.42 8.99
N ASN A 261 -14.47 -2.84 8.15
CA ASN A 261 -14.33 -3.97 7.23
C ASN A 261 -14.03 -3.58 5.80
N VAL A 262 -14.05 -2.30 5.44
CA VAL A 262 -13.82 -1.83 4.06
C VAL A 262 -12.56 -2.48 3.44
N ASN A 263 -12.68 -2.94 2.19
CA ASN A 263 -11.64 -3.64 1.43
C ASN A 263 -11.12 -4.96 2.00
N LYS A 264 -11.65 -5.48 3.11
CA LYS A 264 -11.28 -6.82 3.58
C LYS A 264 -11.77 -7.85 2.56
N VAL A 265 -10.93 -8.85 2.28
CA VAL A 265 -11.24 -9.92 1.35
C VAL A 265 -12.27 -10.85 1.99
N TYR A 266 -13.41 -11.01 1.33
CA TYR A 266 -14.48 -11.92 1.75
C TYR A 266 -14.35 -13.27 1.04
N GLU A 267 -14.17 -13.24 -0.28
CA GLU A 267 -13.96 -14.42 -1.11
C GLU A 267 -12.90 -14.15 -2.18
N PHE A 268 -12.14 -15.19 -2.52
CA PHE A 268 -11.23 -15.20 -3.65
C PHE A 268 -11.53 -16.42 -4.51
N ASN A 269 -11.78 -16.21 -5.81
CA ASN A 269 -12.22 -17.22 -6.76
C ASN A 269 -13.43 -18.05 -6.25
N LYS A 270 -14.39 -17.39 -5.57
CA LYS A 270 -15.60 -17.98 -4.97
C LYS A 270 -15.34 -18.91 -3.77
N HIS A 271 -14.14 -18.89 -3.21
CA HIS A 271 -13.82 -19.58 -1.97
C HIS A 271 -13.59 -18.58 -0.83
N ARG A 272 -14.07 -18.92 0.37
CA ARG A 272 -13.87 -18.11 1.61
C ARG A 272 -12.58 -18.44 2.36
N LYS A 273 -11.97 -19.56 1.99
CA LYS A 273 -10.68 -20.02 2.49
C LYS A 273 -9.92 -20.65 1.34
N MET A 274 -8.60 -20.61 1.43
CA MET A 274 -7.72 -21.37 0.56
C MET A 274 -7.78 -22.86 0.92
N GLU A 275 -7.29 -23.72 0.03
CA GLU A 275 -7.14 -25.16 0.26
C GLU A 275 -5.71 -25.58 -0.05
N VAL A 276 -4.74 -24.77 0.40
CA VAL A 276 -3.32 -24.88 0.03
C VAL A 276 -2.48 -25.40 1.21
N TRP A 277 -2.75 -24.90 2.40
CA TRP A 277 -1.97 -25.19 3.61
C TRP A 277 -2.67 -26.23 4.48
N PRO A 278 -1.99 -26.92 5.40
CA PRO A 278 -2.65 -27.73 6.40
C PRO A 278 -3.40 -26.89 7.43
N GLY A 279 -4.57 -27.35 7.84
CA GLY A 279 -5.41 -26.66 8.83
C GLY A 279 -6.15 -25.45 8.26
N ASP A 280 -7.07 -24.89 9.04
CA ASP A 280 -7.91 -23.77 8.58
C ASP A 280 -7.27 -22.39 8.76
N GLU A 281 -6.34 -22.26 9.70
CA GLU A 281 -5.78 -20.95 10.08
C GLU A 281 -4.99 -20.27 8.94
N CYS A 282 -4.00 -20.97 8.35
CA CYS A 282 -3.19 -20.47 7.24
C CYS A 282 -3.98 -20.30 5.94
N ASN A 283 -5.13 -20.97 5.84
CA ASN A 283 -6.00 -20.90 4.68
C ASN A 283 -7.04 -19.77 4.77
N THR A 284 -7.18 -19.13 5.93
CA THR A 284 -8.13 -18.04 6.09
C THR A 284 -7.70 -16.80 5.28
N LEU A 285 -8.62 -16.22 4.52
CA LEU A 285 -8.40 -14.95 3.81
C LEU A 285 -8.42 -13.81 4.85
N LYS A 286 -7.24 -13.29 5.22
CA LYS A 286 -7.10 -12.25 6.25
C LYS A 286 -6.69 -10.92 5.63
N GLY A 287 -7.35 -9.84 6.05
CA GLY A 287 -6.96 -8.47 5.69
C GLY A 287 -7.46 -8.00 4.32
N THR A 288 -6.79 -7.01 3.76
CA THR A 288 -7.16 -6.36 2.48
C THR A 288 -6.15 -6.73 1.39
N LEU A 289 -6.32 -6.23 0.16
CA LEU A 289 -5.29 -6.29 -0.88
C LEU A 289 -4.23 -5.18 -0.75
N GLY A 290 -4.27 -4.38 0.32
CA GLY A 290 -3.28 -3.35 0.66
C GLY A 290 -3.55 -1.96 0.08
N HIS A 291 -4.58 -1.79 -0.76
CA HIS A 291 -4.92 -0.49 -1.38
C HIS A 291 -5.41 0.55 -0.37
N ILE A 292 -6.34 0.15 0.50
CA ILE A 292 -6.97 1.02 1.49
C ILE A 292 -7.14 0.17 2.76
N ARG A 293 -6.63 0.69 3.88
CA ARG A 293 -6.95 0.18 5.21
C ARG A 293 -8.18 0.91 5.75
N PRO A 294 -8.87 0.37 6.77
CA PRO A 294 -10.00 1.07 7.36
C PRO A 294 -9.65 2.50 7.82
N PRO A 295 -10.46 3.51 7.46
CA PRO A 295 -10.21 4.91 7.84
C PRO A 295 -10.27 5.08 9.35
N LEU A 296 -9.51 6.05 9.87
CA LEU A 296 -9.39 6.34 11.31
C LEU A 296 -8.98 5.12 12.17
N SER A 297 -8.48 4.06 11.54
CA SER A 297 -8.11 2.85 12.27
C SER A 297 -6.95 3.12 13.22
N LYS A 298 -7.17 2.74 14.49
CA LYS A 298 -6.22 2.86 15.59
C LYS A 298 -5.25 1.68 15.67
N THR A 299 -5.45 0.62 14.88
CA THR A 299 -4.53 -0.52 14.91
C THR A 299 -3.18 -0.14 14.33
N ASN A 300 -2.12 -0.66 14.96
CA ASN A 300 -0.73 -0.58 14.50
C ASN A 300 -0.35 -1.78 13.63
N GLU A 301 -1.30 -2.67 13.33
CA GLU A 301 -1.11 -3.85 12.50
C GLU A 301 -1.98 -3.78 11.27
N GLN A 302 -1.45 -4.29 10.16
CA GLN A 302 -2.18 -4.41 8.90
C GLN A 302 -1.84 -5.75 8.27
N THR A 303 -2.85 -6.51 7.87
CA THR A 303 -2.64 -7.76 7.12
C THR A 303 -2.99 -7.55 5.65
N VAL A 304 -2.15 -8.05 4.75
CA VAL A 304 -2.36 -7.98 3.31
C VAL A 304 -2.42 -9.38 2.72
N PHE A 305 -3.51 -9.71 2.04
CA PHE A 305 -3.65 -10.95 1.27
C PHE A 305 -2.96 -10.79 -0.08
N ILE A 306 -2.05 -11.71 -0.42
CA ILE A 306 -1.32 -11.70 -1.69
C ILE A 306 -1.62 -13.01 -2.43
N PRO A 307 -2.52 -12.98 -3.43
CA PRO A 307 -2.95 -14.16 -4.18
C PRO A 307 -1.80 -14.95 -4.80
N ASP A 308 -0.80 -14.25 -5.34
CA ASP A 308 0.33 -14.87 -6.06
C ASP A 308 1.20 -15.79 -5.19
N ILE A 309 1.16 -15.62 -3.87
CA ILE A 309 1.86 -16.46 -2.89
C ILE A 309 0.89 -17.27 -2.01
N CYS A 310 -0.40 -17.27 -2.34
CA CYS A 310 -1.46 -18.04 -1.66
C CYS A 310 -1.56 -17.82 -0.14
N ARG A 311 -1.17 -16.66 0.39
CA ARG A 311 -1.25 -16.38 1.83
C ARG A 311 -1.39 -14.89 2.13
N SER A 312 -1.72 -14.62 3.39
CA SER A 312 -1.71 -13.27 3.95
C SER A 312 -0.38 -12.99 4.66
N ILE A 313 0.10 -11.75 4.55
CA ILE A 313 1.32 -11.27 5.22
C ILE A 313 0.92 -10.24 6.29
N PRO A 314 1.33 -10.42 7.56
CA PRO A 314 1.18 -9.39 8.57
C PRO A 314 2.22 -8.28 8.39
N LEU A 315 1.80 -7.05 8.60
CA LEU A 315 2.63 -5.84 8.55
C LEU A 315 2.51 -5.09 9.88
N GLU A 316 3.65 -4.57 10.36
CA GLU A 316 3.77 -3.87 11.62
C GLU A 316 4.09 -2.39 11.39
N ASN A 317 3.49 -1.50 12.18
CA ASN A 317 3.76 -0.07 12.11
C ASN A 317 5.18 0.26 12.57
N LYS A 318 5.98 0.85 11.68
CA LYS A 318 7.36 1.30 11.93
C LYS A 318 7.46 2.78 12.31
N GLY A 319 6.40 3.57 12.10
CA GLY A 319 6.36 4.98 12.47
C GLY A 319 5.77 5.90 11.40
N GLU A 320 5.91 7.21 11.63
CA GLU A 320 5.48 8.25 10.70
C GLU A 320 6.57 8.59 9.68
N GLU A 321 6.14 8.83 8.46
CA GLU A 321 6.97 9.16 7.31
C GLU A 321 6.31 10.29 6.49
N THR A 322 7.02 10.84 5.53
CA THR A 322 6.48 11.85 4.61
C THR A 322 6.63 11.42 3.15
N PHE A 323 5.51 11.28 2.44
CA PHE A 323 5.49 10.98 1.01
C PHE A 323 5.00 12.20 0.23
N LYS A 324 5.89 12.80 -0.59
CA LYS A 324 5.58 14.02 -1.39
C LYS A 324 4.93 15.13 -0.54
N GLY A 325 5.34 15.27 0.73
CA GLY A 325 4.80 16.23 1.70
C GLY A 325 3.46 15.85 2.34
N LEU A 326 2.93 14.65 2.11
CA LEU A 326 1.79 14.08 2.83
C LEU A 326 2.32 13.23 3.99
N LYS A 327 1.79 13.43 5.20
CA LYS A 327 2.13 12.60 6.37
C LYS A 327 1.51 11.23 6.22
N VAL A 328 2.29 10.19 6.41
CA VAL A 328 1.88 8.78 6.24
C VAL A 328 2.43 7.94 7.38
N LYS A 329 1.81 6.79 7.63
CA LYS A 329 2.34 5.75 8.51
C LYS A 329 2.96 4.64 7.67
N ARG A 330 4.16 4.20 8.02
CA ARG A 330 4.84 3.09 7.34
C ARG A 330 4.55 1.77 8.04
N PHE A 331 3.99 0.82 7.31
CA PHE A 331 3.78 -0.56 7.72
C PHE A 331 4.77 -1.47 6.99
N VAL A 332 5.52 -2.29 7.71
CA VAL A 332 6.58 -3.13 7.14
C VAL A 332 6.32 -4.61 7.38
N ALA A 333 6.73 -5.45 6.45
CA ALA A 333 6.79 -6.89 6.70
C ALA A 333 8.12 -7.21 7.40
N GLY A 334 8.07 -7.40 8.72
CA GLY A 334 9.23 -7.64 9.56
C GLY A 334 9.65 -9.12 9.62
N PRO A 335 10.51 -9.50 10.57
CA PRO A 335 10.96 -10.89 10.76
C PRO A 335 9.81 -11.89 10.99
N THR A 336 8.71 -11.46 11.59
CA THR A 336 7.50 -12.25 11.90
C THR A 336 6.63 -12.55 10.68
N ALA A 337 6.93 -11.96 9.51
CA ALA A 337 6.09 -12.09 8.33
C ALA A 337 6.25 -13.44 7.60
N LEU A 338 7.47 -13.98 7.60
CA LEU A 338 7.87 -15.21 6.89
C LEU A 338 8.68 -16.16 7.79
N ASP A 339 8.54 -16.06 9.12
CA ASP A 339 9.17 -16.98 10.05
C ASP A 339 8.53 -18.38 9.97
N SER A 340 9.22 -19.37 10.54
CA SER A 340 8.76 -20.76 10.56
C SER A 340 7.73 -21.03 11.66
N GLY A 341 7.14 -19.98 12.24
CA GLY A 341 6.22 -20.04 13.37
C GLY A 341 6.88 -19.99 14.76
N GLN A 342 8.21 -19.91 14.82
CA GLN A 342 8.96 -19.76 16.07
C GLN A 342 8.72 -18.40 16.75
N LEU A 343 8.63 -17.33 15.96
CA LEU A 343 8.36 -15.98 16.47
C LEU A 343 6.86 -15.72 16.51
N ARG A 344 6.12 -16.26 15.55
CA ARG A 344 4.68 -16.10 15.40
C ARG A 344 3.98 -17.43 15.15
N SER A 345 3.41 -18.03 16.19
CA SER A 345 2.78 -19.37 16.13
C SER A 345 1.73 -19.53 15.02
N GLU A 346 1.03 -18.46 14.63
CA GLU A 346 0.07 -18.52 13.51
C GLU A 346 0.72 -18.85 12.15
N ASN A 347 2.06 -18.80 12.05
CA ASN A 347 2.80 -19.17 10.86
C ASN A 347 3.22 -20.66 10.82
N ASP A 348 3.01 -21.44 11.89
CA ASP A 348 3.41 -22.85 11.98
C ASP A 348 2.84 -23.69 10.81
N CYS A 349 1.60 -23.43 10.39
CA CYS A 349 0.97 -24.18 9.30
C CYS A 349 1.55 -23.88 7.90
N PHE A 350 2.37 -22.83 7.74
CA PHE A 350 3.06 -22.55 6.47
C PHE A 350 4.34 -23.39 6.28
N THR A 351 4.82 -24.10 7.31
CA THR A 351 6.03 -24.94 7.22
C THR A 351 5.75 -26.36 6.74
N ALA A 352 4.53 -26.63 6.26
CA ALA A 352 4.09 -27.93 5.84
C ALA A 352 4.93 -28.52 4.69
N GLY A 353 5.22 -29.82 4.77
CA GLY A 353 5.90 -30.61 3.74
C GLY A 353 7.42 -30.44 3.70
N ARG A 354 7.96 -29.24 3.94
CA ARG A 354 9.40 -28.98 4.02
C ARG A 354 9.69 -27.98 5.13
N SER A 355 10.44 -28.44 6.14
CA SER A 355 11.00 -27.57 7.18
C SER A 355 12.15 -26.75 6.56
N LEU A 356 12.05 -25.44 6.69
CA LEU A 356 13.03 -24.46 6.23
C LEU A 356 13.47 -23.63 7.44
N PRO A 357 14.74 -23.19 7.51
CA PRO A 357 15.18 -22.21 8.50
C PRO A 357 14.35 -20.90 8.42
N ASP A 358 14.29 -20.17 9.54
CA ASP A 358 13.47 -18.95 9.66
C ASP A 358 13.72 -17.92 8.55
N GLY A 359 12.65 -17.24 8.12
CA GLY A 359 12.66 -16.25 7.04
C GLY A 359 12.64 -16.85 5.62
N GLY A 360 12.59 -18.18 5.50
CA GLY A 360 12.25 -18.88 4.27
C GLY A 360 10.91 -19.62 4.41
N ALA A 361 9.95 -19.30 3.55
CA ALA A 361 8.63 -19.92 3.52
C ALA A 361 8.49 -20.88 2.32
N ASN A 362 7.97 -22.09 2.56
CA ASN A 362 7.77 -23.08 1.51
C ASN A 362 6.63 -22.65 0.56
N LEU A 363 6.92 -22.36 -0.70
CA LEU A 363 5.93 -21.94 -1.69
C LEU A 363 5.38 -23.11 -2.52
N GLY A 364 5.91 -24.33 -2.32
CA GLY A 364 5.57 -25.50 -3.12
C GLY A 364 4.07 -25.85 -3.16
N PRO A 365 3.34 -25.90 -2.03
CA PRO A 365 1.89 -26.15 -2.04
C PRO A 365 1.12 -25.16 -2.93
N CYS A 366 1.54 -23.89 -2.98
CA CYS A 366 0.94 -22.85 -3.84
C CYS A 366 1.34 -22.99 -5.32
N LYS A 367 2.45 -23.68 -5.62
CA LYS A 367 3.05 -23.79 -6.96
C LYS A 367 3.18 -25.24 -7.41
N GLN A 368 2.12 -26.02 -7.25
CA GLN A 368 1.98 -27.39 -7.78
C GLN A 368 3.13 -28.32 -7.35
N GLY A 369 3.65 -28.13 -6.13
CA GLY A 369 4.74 -28.93 -5.57
C GLY A 369 6.15 -28.54 -6.03
N ALA A 370 6.30 -27.47 -6.83
CA ALA A 370 7.61 -26.96 -7.20
C ALA A 370 8.41 -26.57 -5.95
N PRO A 371 9.71 -26.86 -5.87
CA PRO A 371 10.49 -26.69 -4.64
C PRO A 371 10.97 -25.25 -4.44
N LEU A 372 10.02 -24.33 -4.44
CA LEU A 372 10.24 -22.90 -4.37
C LEU A 372 10.20 -22.41 -2.93
N VAL A 373 11.07 -21.46 -2.63
CA VAL A 373 11.17 -20.78 -1.33
C VAL A 373 10.89 -19.30 -1.53
N LEU A 374 9.95 -18.78 -0.75
CA LEU A 374 9.65 -17.37 -0.62
C LEU A 374 10.49 -16.76 0.52
N SER A 375 11.12 -15.63 0.27
CA SER A 375 11.88 -14.87 1.29
C SER A 375 11.83 -13.37 0.95
N PHE A 376 12.43 -12.53 1.79
CA PHE A 376 12.73 -11.14 1.40
C PHE A 376 14.05 -11.06 0.63
N PRO A 377 14.28 -9.99 -0.19
CA PRO A 377 15.46 -9.91 -1.04
C PRO A 377 16.79 -10.04 -0.28
N HIS A 378 17.71 -10.79 -0.87
CA HIS A 378 18.99 -11.21 -0.28
C HIS A 378 18.86 -11.87 1.09
N PHE A 379 17.73 -12.56 1.33
CA PHE A 379 17.43 -13.22 2.59
C PHE A 379 17.41 -12.24 3.78
N LEU A 380 16.88 -11.02 3.57
CA LEU A 380 16.64 -10.06 4.64
C LEU A 380 15.71 -10.70 5.70
N TYR A 381 16.09 -10.57 6.98
CA TYR A 381 15.43 -11.17 8.15
C TYR A 381 15.46 -12.71 8.23
N ALA A 382 16.10 -13.40 7.29
CA ALA A 382 16.21 -14.85 7.33
C ALA A 382 17.47 -15.32 8.07
N ASP A 383 17.45 -16.60 8.43
CA ASP A 383 18.55 -17.28 9.10
C ASP A 383 19.88 -17.09 8.32
N PRO A 384 21.02 -16.83 9.01
CA PRO A 384 22.31 -16.64 8.36
C PRO A 384 22.75 -17.81 7.46
N SER A 385 22.26 -19.04 7.68
CA SER A 385 22.55 -20.23 6.85
C SER A 385 22.29 -20.00 5.36
N TYR A 386 21.18 -19.33 5.00
CA TYR A 386 20.88 -19.01 3.61
C TYR A 386 21.98 -18.19 2.92
N ARG A 387 22.69 -17.36 3.69
CA ARG A 387 23.77 -16.50 3.19
C ARG A 387 25.15 -17.15 3.34
N SER A 388 25.34 -18.06 4.30
CA SER A 388 26.59 -18.82 4.40
C SER A 388 26.77 -19.79 3.23
N ASP A 389 25.67 -20.27 2.67
CA ASP A 389 25.68 -21.33 1.64
C ASP A 389 25.81 -20.77 0.22
N ILE A 390 25.73 -19.44 0.03
CA ILE A 390 25.74 -18.80 -1.29
C ILE A 390 26.54 -17.51 -1.29
N ASP A 391 27.46 -17.37 -2.25
CA ASP A 391 28.19 -16.11 -2.47
C ASP A 391 27.36 -15.13 -3.30
N GLY A 392 27.34 -13.85 -2.90
CA GLY A 392 26.62 -12.77 -3.59
C GLY A 392 25.38 -12.23 -2.88
N MET A 393 25.03 -12.75 -1.70
CA MET A 393 23.94 -12.23 -0.87
C MET A 393 24.39 -11.04 -0.01
N ASN A 394 23.66 -9.92 -0.07
CA ASN A 394 23.96 -8.71 0.69
C ASN A 394 22.67 -8.00 1.13
N PRO A 395 22.00 -8.43 2.21
CA PRO A 395 20.76 -7.82 2.66
C PRO A 395 20.96 -6.39 3.17
N ASP A 396 20.11 -5.47 2.72
CA ASP A 396 20.11 -4.06 3.12
C ASP A 396 18.65 -3.63 3.33
N THR A 397 18.28 -3.26 4.56
CA THR A 397 16.93 -2.85 4.91
C THR A 397 16.43 -1.68 4.06
N ASN A 398 17.28 -0.72 3.70
CA ASN A 398 16.85 0.44 2.90
C ASN A 398 16.45 0.06 1.47
N LYS A 399 17.04 -1.02 0.95
CA LYS A 399 16.80 -1.51 -0.42
C LYS A 399 15.79 -2.63 -0.49
N HIS A 400 15.72 -3.47 0.54
CA HIS A 400 15.03 -4.76 0.49
C HIS A 400 13.81 -4.86 1.40
N GLU A 401 13.54 -3.85 2.25
CA GLU A 401 12.36 -3.84 3.11
C GLU A 401 11.06 -3.79 2.28
N PHE A 402 10.13 -4.68 2.61
CA PHE A 402 8.77 -4.66 2.08
C PHE A 402 7.93 -3.70 2.92
N PHE A 403 7.29 -2.70 2.31
CA PHE A 403 6.47 -1.75 3.05
C PHE A 403 5.28 -1.14 2.29
N PHE A 404 4.34 -0.63 3.08
CA PHE A 404 3.16 0.13 2.69
C PHE A 404 3.14 1.44 3.49
N ASP A 405 3.09 2.57 2.79
CA ASP A 405 2.91 3.88 3.39
C ASP A 405 1.45 4.31 3.19
N SER A 406 0.70 4.39 4.30
CA SER A 406 -0.72 4.70 4.29
C SER A 406 -1.03 5.99 5.05
N GLU A 407 -1.89 6.82 4.48
CA GLU A 407 -2.36 8.04 5.13
C GLU A 407 -3.28 7.67 6.31
N PRO A 408 -3.05 8.25 7.52
CA PRO A 408 -3.71 7.80 8.73
C PRO A 408 -5.21 8.10 8.82
N THR A 409 -5.70 9.14 8.17
CA THR A 409 -7.09 9.62 8.31
C THR A 409 -8.05 8.81 7.43
N LEU A 410 -7.75 8.75 6.14
CA LEU A 410 -8.51 8.09 5.09
C LEU A 410 -8.16 6.61 4.97
N GLY A 411 -6.97 6.21 5.42
CA GLY A 411 -6.47 4.84 5.26
C GLY A 411 -5.96 4.50 3.86
N VAL A 412 -5.87 5.48 2.97
CA VAL A 412 -5.40 5.29 1.58
C VAL A 412 -3.89 5.02 1.58
N THR A 413 -3.47 3.94 0.93
CA THR A 413 -2.06 3.65 0.68
C THR A 413 -1.58 4.45 -0.52
N VAL A 414 -0.53 5.27 -0.33
CA VAL A 414 -0.02 6.19 -1.37
C VAL A 414 1.33 5.78 -1.92
N ASN A 415 2.06 4.91 -1.22
CA ASN A 415 3.38 4.44 -1.64
C ASN A 415 3.60 3.01 -1.16
N VAL A 416 3.97 2.12 -2.09
CA VAL A 416 4.19 0.69 -1.82
C VAL A 416 5.52 0.27 -2.40
N ARG A 417 6.25 -0.54 -1.63
CA ARG A 417 7.38 -1.35 -2.09
C ARG A 417 7.11 -2.79 -1.69
N GLY A 418 6.38 -3.52 -2.52
CA GLY A 418 6.19 -4.95 -2.34
C GLY A 418 7.43 -5.68 -2.84
N ARG A 419 8.26 -6.21 -1.94
CA ARG A 419 9.54 -6.84 -2.29
C ARG A 419 9.61 -8.27 -1.82
N ILE A 420 9.71 -9.21 -2.76
CA ILE A 420 9.77 -10.64 -2.46
C ILE A 420 10.84 -11.30 -3.32
N GLN A 421 11.48 -12.33 -2.77
CA GLN A 421 12.48 -13.14 -3.43
C GLN A 421 11.98 -14.56 -3.60
N ILE A 422 12.17 -15.10 -4.80
CA ILE A 422 11.88 -16.49 -5.12
C ILE A 422 13.21 -17.22 -5.30
N SER A 423 13.35 -18.31 -4.56
CA SER A 423 14.51 -19.21 -4.60
C SER A 423 14.04 -20.63 -4.88
N VAL A 424 14.94 -21.52 -5.26
CA VAL A 424 14.67 -22.94 -5.47
C VAL A 424 15.56 -23.76 -4.54
N VAL A 425 15.00 -24.81 -3.94
CA VAL A 425 15.78 -25.78 -3.19
C VAL A 425 16.46 -26.73 -4.16
N LEU A 426 17.78 -26.82 -4.06
CA LEU A 426 18.61 -27.76 -4.79
C LEU A 426 19.07 -28.84 -3.82
N GLU A 427 18.81 -30.10 -4.16
CA GLU A 427 19.14 -31.26 -3.33
C GLU A 427 19.81 -32.34 -4.19
N ARG A 428 20.63 -33.17 -3.55
CA ARG A 428 21.21 -34.32 -4.21
C ARG A 428 20.16 -35.43 -4.35
N VAL A 429 20.12 -36.04 -5.53
CA VAL A 429 19.26 -37.19 -5.81
C VAL A 429 20.13 -38.35 -6.28
N PHE A 430 20.44 -39.27 -5.37
CA PHE A 430 21.23 -40.44 -5.70
C PHE A 430 20.52 -41.32 -6.74
N GLY A 431 21.25 -41.72 -7.78
CA GLY A 431 20.71 -42.46 -8.93
C GLY A 431 20.21 -41.54 -10.06
N LEU A 432 20.21 -40.22 -9.87
CA LEU A 432 19.96 -39.23 -10.91
C LEU A 432 21.27 -38.51 -11.24
N GLY A 433 21.89 -38.87 -12.37
CA GLY A 433 23.28 -38.51 -12.70
C GLY A 433 23.62 -37.03 -12.47
N PRO A 434 22.93 -36.07 -13.12
CA PRO A 434 23.19 -34.64 -12.97
C PRO A 434 23.04 -34.11 -11.53
N PHE A 435 22.16 -34.72 -10.73
CA PHE A 435 21.85 -34.30 -9.35
C PHE A 435 22.63 -35.10 -8.30
N SER A 436 23.46 -36.07 -8.69
CA SER A 436 24.11 -36.96 -7.73
C SER A 436 25.19 -36.26 -6.87
N ARG A 437 25.77 -35.17 -7.37
CA ARG A 437 26.87 -34.45 -6.71
C ARG A 437 26.63 -32.94 -6.57
N VAL A 438 25.48 -32.44 -7.01
CA VAL A 438 25.18 -31.01 -7.00
C VAL A 438 25.27 -30.44 -5.58
N ALA A 439 25.62 -29.17 -5.45
CA ALA A 439 25.56 -28.49 -4.16
C ALA A 439 24.13 -28.47 -3.62
N GLU A 440 23.99 -28.64 -2.31
CA GLU A 440 22.70 -28.60 -1.63
C GLU A 440 22.48 -27.24 -1.00
N GLY A 441 21.25 -26.71 -1.07
CA GLY A 441 20.91 -25.42 -0.49
C GLY A 441 19.78 -24.71 -1.22
N VAL A 442 19.52 -23.46 -0.83
CA VAL A 442 18.42 -22.65 -1.38
C VAL A 442 18.95 -21.58 -2.33
N LEU A 443 19.01 -21.92 -3.62
CA LEU A 443 19.58 -21.06 -4.65
C LEU A 443 18.58 -19.98 -5.10
N PRO A 444 18.88 -18.68 -4.93
CA PRO A 444 17.97 -17.63 -5.33
C PRO A 444 17.87 -17.50 -6.86
N LEU A 445 16.66 -17.27 -7.36
CA LEU A 445 16.39 -17.14 -8.80
C LEU A 445 16.29 -15.66 -9.18
N PHE A 446 15.42 -14.94 -8.49
CA PHE A 446 15.20 -13.51 -8.66
C PHE A 446 14.49 -12.94 -7.44
N TRP A 447 14.56 -11.62 -7.29
CA TRP A 447 13.60 -10.88 -6.48
C TRP A 447 12.87 -9.85 -7.31
N GLN A 448 11.66 -9.55 -6.87
CA GLN A 448 10.71 -8.68 -7.55
C GLN A 448 10.34 -7.52 -6.63
N GLU A 449 10.34 -6.31 -7.18
CA GLU A 449 9.71 -5.13 -6.57
C GLU A 449 8.43 -4.76 -7.32
N THR A 450 7.29 -4.85 -6.65
CA THR A 450 6.05 -4.19 -7.02
C THR A 450 6.06 -2.79 -6.42
N ARG A 451 6.31 -1.79 -7.26
CA ARG A 451 6.34 -0.38 -6.90
C ARG A 451 5.02 0.27 -7.30
N VAL A 452 4.31 0.82 -6.33
CA VAL A 452 3.07 1.57 -6.54
C VAL A 452 3.22 2.94 -5.91
N GLU A 453 3.00 4.00 -6.68
CA GLU A 453 3.06 5.37 -6.17
C GLU A 453 1.85 6.18 -6.62
N ALA A 454 1.27 6.93 -5.70
CA ALA A 454 0.24 7.90 -6.00
C ALA A 454 0.82 9.05 -6.84
N ARG A 455 0.10 9.42 -7.90
CA ARG A 455 0.43 10.57 -8.76
C ARG A 455 0.28 11.89 -7.99
N ASP A 456 0.90 12.95 -8.51
CA ASP A 456 1.00 14.24 -7.81
C ASP A 456 -0.36 14.93 -7.64
N ASP A 457 -1.24 14.79 -8.62
CA ASP A 457 -2.64 15.24 -8.57
C ASP A 457 -3.41 14.53 -7.46
N THR A 458 -3.29 13.20 -7.37
CA THR A 458 -3.88 12.40 -6.29
C THR A 458 -3.35 12.83 -4.93
N VAL A 459 -2.03 13.04 -4.79
CA VAL A 459 -1.45 13.51 -3.52
C VAL A 459 -1.93 14.91 -3.16
N LYS A 460 -2.02 15.84 -4.12
CA LYS A 460 -2.56 17.19 -3.87
C LYS A 460 -4.02 17.14 -3.40
N PHE A 461 -4.83 16.29 -4.03
CA PHE A 461 -6.21 16.06 -3.64
C PHE A 461 -6.33 15.49 -2.21
N LEU A 462 -5.56 14.44 -1.90
CA LEU A 462 -5.53 13.85 -0.56
C LEU A 462 -5.11 14.86 0.51
N LYS A 463 -4.06 15.65 0.26
CA LYS A 463 -3.64 16.73 1.16
C LYS A 463 -4.74 17.74 1.42
N THR A 464 -5.51 18.08 0.39
CA THR A 464 -6.62 19.02 0.53
C THR A 464 -7.67 18.47 1.47
N ILE A 465 -8.11 17.22 1.25
CA ILE A 465 -9.13 16.57 2.08
C ILE A 465 -8.66 16.39 3.52
N VAL A 466 -7.47 15.84 3.73
CA VAL A 466 -6.94 15.54 5.07
C VAL A 466 -6.68 16.83 5.84
N GLY A 467 -6.34 17.93 5.16
CA GLY A 467 -6.15 19.24 5.78
C GLY A 467 -7.43 20.02 6.06
N LEU A 468 -8.60 19.59 5.56
CA LEU A 468 -9.86 20.33 5.73
C LEU A 468 -10.20 20.65 7.21
N PRO A 469 -10.05 19.72 8.17
CA PRO A 469 -10.30 20.03 9.59
C PRO A 469 -9.40 21.17 10.10
N GLU A 470 -8.11 21.15 9.77
CA GLU A 470 -7.16 22.18 10.17
C GLU A 470 -7.49 23.53 9.52
N TYR A 471 -7.77 23.55 8.21
CA TYR A 471 -8.17 24.77 7.51
C TYR A 471 -9.48 25.35 8.06
N SER A 472 -10.44 24.48 8.40
CA SER A 472 -11.71 24.87 9.01
C SER A 472 -11.50 25.46 10.41
N GLN A 473 -10.61 24.88 11.21
CA GLN A 473 -10.24 25.42 12.52
C GLN A 473 -9.60 26.81 12.41
N TRP A 474 -8.58 26.98 11.56
CA TRP A 474 -7.94 28.28 11.35
C TRP A 474 -8.89 29.33 10.77
N GLY A 475 -9.74 28.93 9.81
CA GLY A 475 -10.79 29.79 9.26
C GLY A 475 -11.80 30.22 10.33
N SER A 476 -12.19 29.32 11.22
CA SER A 476 -13.09 29.62 12.34
C SER A 476 -12.45 30.57 13.34
N VAL A 477 -11.18 30.38 13.69
CA VAL A 477 -10.42 31.31 14.55
C VAL A 477 -10.36 32.70 13.91
N GLY A 478 -10.03 32.78 12.62
CA GLY A 478 -10.02 34.04 11.87
C GLY A 478 -11.38 34.74 11.90
N LEU A 479 -12.47 33.99 11.68
CA LEU A 479 -13.84 34.50 11.73
C LEU A 479 -14.20 35.05 13.12
N ILE A 480 -13.83 34.34 14.19
CA ILE A 480 -14.07 34.77 15.57
C ILE A 480 -13.31 36.07 15.87
N VAL A 481 -12.04 36.18 15.47
CA VAL A 481 -11.22 37.39 15.70
C VAL A 481 -11.79 38.59 14.96
N ILE A 482 -12.10 38.44 13.67
CA ILE A 482 -12.69 39.52 12.85
C ILE A 482 -14.03 39.95 13.44
N SER A 483 -14.89 39.00 13.79
CA SER A 483 -16.21 39.28 14.38
C SER A 483 -16.09 39.98 15.73
N SER A 484 -15.09 39.62 16.55
CA SER A 484 -14.82 40.27 17.84
C SER A 484 -14.41 41.73 17.66
N LEU A 485 -13.53 42.03 16.69
CA LEU A 485 -13.10 43.38 16.38
C LEU A 485 -14.26 44.25 15.86
N LEU A 486 -15.11 43.70 14.97
CA LEU A 486 -16.29 44.39 14.45
C LEU A 486 -17.33 44.66 15.53
N LEU A 487 -17.54 43.70 16.44
CA LEU A 487 -18.44 43.86 17.58
C LEU A 487 -17.93 44.95 18.53
N ALA A 488 -16.64 44.95 18.84
CA ALA A 488 -16.01 45.98 19.67
C ALA A 488 -16.10 47.38 19.03
N ALA A 489 -15.85 47.50 17.73
CA ALA A 489 -15.98 48.76 16.99
C ALA A 489 -17.44 49.26 16.97
N SER A 490 -18.40 48.34 16.78
CA SER A 490 -19.82 48.66 16.76
C SER A 490 -20.32 49.12 18.14
N ALA A 491 -19.89 48.43 19.21
CA ALA A 491 -20.16 48.83 20.59
C ALA A 491 -19.55 50.20 20.89
N PHE A 492 -18.29 50.45 20.51
CA PHE A 492 -17.64 51.74 20.72
C PHE A 492 -18.42 52.89 20.09
N VAL A 493 -18.91 52.73 18.86
CA VAL A 493 -19.69 53.77 18.16
C VAL A 493 -21.09 53.95 18.76
N LEU A 494 -21.74 52.88 19.20
CA LEU A 494 -23.07 52.92 19.83
C LEU A 494 -23.03 53.60 21.21
N PHE A 495 -21.98 53.32 21.99
CA PHE A 495 -21.81 53.82 23.36
C PHE A 495 -20.93 55.07 23.47
N ARG A 496 -20.42 55.62 22.35
CA ARG A 496 -19.66 56.88 22.38
C ARG A 496 -20.54 58.00 22.94
N PRO A 497 -20.12 58.70 24.01
CA PRO A 497 -20.92 59.78 24.60
C PRO A 497 -21.18 60.89 23.56
N ARG A 498 -22.41 61.40 23.50
CA ARG A 498 -22.78 62.54 22.65
C ARG A 498 -21.97 63.75 23.10
N THR A 499 -20.99 64.19 22.32
CA THR A 499 -20.52 65.58 22.41
C THR A 499 -21.66 66.48 21.95
N THR A 500 -22.39 67.04 22.90
CA THR A 500 -23.37 68.09 22.67
C THR A 500 -22.64 69.24 22.00
N ARG A 501 -22.83 69.43 20.70
CA ARG A 501 -22.41 70.67 20.02
C ARG A 501 -23.32 71.75 20.60
N ARG A 502 -22.85 72.49 21.62
CA ARG A 502 -23.51 73.72 22.04
C ARG A 502 -23.58 74.60 20.79
N GLU A 503 -24.78 74.84 20.28
CA GLU A 503 -25.00 75.96 19.38
C GLU A 503 -24.52 77.21 20.13
N ILE A 504 -23.49 77.86 19.61
CA ILE A 504 -23.11 79.18 20.07
C ILE A 504 -24.25 80.08 19.62
N SER A 505 -25.07 80.52 20.58
CA SER A 505 -26.10 81.52 20.38
C SER A 505 -25.47 82.73 19.68
N LYS A 506 -25.97 83.09 18.49
CA LYS A 506 -25.60 84.35 17.85
C LYS A 506 -25.97 85.48 18.82
N VAL A 507 -24.99 86.22 19.29
CA VAL A 507 -25.19 87.45 20.08
C VAL A 507 -25.85 88.46 19.14
N GLN A 508 -27.09 88.87 19.47
CA GLN A 508 -27.68 90.07 18.90
C GLN A 508 -27.02 91.30 19.53
N PRO A 509 -26.63 92.33 18.75
CA PRO A 509 -26.19 93.59 19.32
C PRO A 509 -27.36 94.28 20.02
N VAL A 510 -27.11 94.78 21.22
CA VAL A 510 -28.07 95.60 21.99
C VAL A 510 -28.01 97.02 21.46
N ASP A 511 -29.15 97.55 21.00
CA ASP A 511 -29.31 98.96 20.67
C ASP A 511 -29.08 99.82 21.91
N ALA A 512 -28.12 100.72 21.81
CA ALA A 512 -27.79 101.69 22.84
C ALA A 512 -28.74 102.88 22.75
N ASP A 513 -29.97 102.72 23.25
CA ASP A 513 -30.82 103.87 23.61
C ASP A 513 -31.94 103.44 24.57
N ALA A 514 -31.61 103.32 25.86
CA ALA A 514 -32.61 103.32 26.91
C ALA A 514 -32.05 103.98 28.18
N LYS A 515 -32.68 105.11 28.54
CA LYS A 515 -32.48 105.92 29.74
C LYS A 515 -32.57 105.10 31.04
N LYS A 516 -31.68 105.42 31.99
CA LYS A 516 -31.77 105.12 33.44
C LYS A 516 -33.12 105.57 34.05
N PRO A 517 -33.58 104.88 35.10
CA PRO A 517 -33.43 105.39 36.47
C PRO A 517 -32.85 104.31 37.41
N ALA A 518 -31.81 104.62 38.19
CA ALA A 518 -31.83 105.18 39.56
C ALA A 518 -32.09 104.10 40.64
N ASP A 519 -31.14 104.06 41.58
CA ASP A 519 -31.18 103.45 42.91
C ASP A 519 -30.91 101.94 43.03
N ALA A 520 -29.61 101.60 43.14
CA ALA A 520 -29.11 100.65 44.15
C ALA A 520 -27.58 100.74 44.21
N ASN A 521 -27.06 101.30 45.30
CA ASN A 521 -25.66 101.23 45.67
C ASN A 521 -25.51 100.07 46.64
N CYS A 522 -24.70 99.06 46.31
CA CYS A 522 -24.18 98.07 47.25
C CYS A 522 -22.81 97.59 46.76
N ALA A 523 -21.78 98.38 47.09
CA ALA A 523 -20.52 97.80 47.50
C ALA A 523 -20.84 96.84 48.66
N ASP A 524 -20.92 95.53 48.37
CA ASP A 524 -20.86 94.41 49.32
C ASP A 524 -21.32 93.11 48.63
N MET A 525 -20.62 92.67 47.57
CA MET A 525 -20.71 91.27 47.11
C MET A 525 -19.39 90.80 46.48
N LEU A 526 -18.30 90.92 47.25
CA LEU A 526 -17.10 90.11 47.05
C LEU A 526 -16.56 89.72 48.43
N PRO A 527 -16.53 88.41 48.75
CA PRO A 527 -15.44 87.94 49.61
C PRO A 527 -14.76 86.67 49.07
N GLY A 528 -13.44 86.78 48.87
CA GLY A 528 -12.52 86.07 49.76
C GLY A 528 -11.78 84.83 49.25
N LYS A 529 -11.91 84.44 47.97
CA LYS A 529 -11.21 83.23 47.47
C LYS A 529 -10.27 83.40 46.28
N VAL A 530 -10.13 84.61 45.73
CA VAL A 530 -9.26 84.87 44.56
C VAL A 530 -7.89 85.43 44.96
N GLU A 531 -7.73 85.91 46.20
CA GLU A 531 -6.47 86.52 46.65
C GLU A 531 -5.44 85.50 47.19
N ARG A 532 -5.83 84.23 47.36
CA ARG A 532 -4.95 83.19 47.93
C ARG A 532 -4.23 82.30 46.91
N ILE A 533 -4.50 82.46 45.61
CA ILE A 533 -3.86 81.68 44.55
C ILE A 533 -2.69 82.43 43.90
N LEU A 534 -2.70 83.77 43.96
CA LEU A 534 -1.62 84.59 43.39
C LEU A 534 -0.37 84.69 44.29
N GLN A 535 -0.45 84.36 45.58
CA GLN A 535 0.70 84.34 46.49
C GLN A 535 1.48 83.01 46.51
N ASN A 536 0.93 81.91 45.98
CA ASN A 536 1.63 80.61 45.96
C ASN A 536 2.41 80.34 44.66
N GLY A 537 2.50 81.33 43.76
CA GLY A 537 3.15 81.23 42.46
C GLY A 537 4.62 81.66 42.40
N LEU A 538 5.26 82.02 43.52
CA LEU A 538 6.57 82.67 43.50
C LEU A 538 7.72 81.97 44.23
N ASP A 539 7.51 80.82 44.89
CA ASP A 539 8.54 80.18 45.71
C ASP A 539 8.82 78.70 45.39
N ARG A 540 8.87 78.29 44.10
CA ARG A 540 9.44 76.99 43.71
C ARG A 540 10.15 77.01 42.35
N LEU A 541 11.30 77.70 42.29
CA LEU A 541 12.44 77.42 41.40
C LEU A 541 13.73 77.65 42.20
N PRO A 542 14.59 76.62 42.30
CA PRO A 542 16.01 76.78 41.90
C PRO A 542 16.52 75.50 41.20
N LEU A 543 17.52 75.49 40.31
CA LEU A 543 18.52 76.45 39.86
C LEU A 543 18.86 76.09 38.39
#